data_AF-A0A245ZPD0-F1
#
_entry.id   AF-A0A245ZPD0-F1
#
_cell.length_a   1.000
_cell.length_b   1.000
_cell.length_c   1.000
_cell.angle_alpha   90.00
_cell.angle_beta   90.00
_cell.angle_gamma   90.00
#
_symmetry.space_group_name_H-M   'P 1'
#
loop_
_entity.id
_entity.type
_entity.pdbx_description
1 polymer ?
#
loop_
_entity_poly.entity_id
_entity_poly.type
_entity_poly.pdbx_seq_one_letter_code
_entity_poly.pdbx_strand_id
1 'polypeptide(L)'
;MLLERAGAEEPGIGQLVSQLAGDAREAAQAEVALVKARALFAVTRYKWAAVYFGAAGVLALAALIACLVGAIMTLATLVGPGLATLAVVLGVLTIAAVLGLMGKAQLSRKADS
;
A
#
# COMPACT_ATOMS: atom_id res chain seq x y z
N MET A 1 -31.60 -59.05 -23.50
CA MET A 1 -31.09 -58.00 -22.58
C MET A 1 -29.96 -57.13 -23.16
N LEU A 2 -29.61 -57.25 -24.45
CA LEU A 2 -28.51 -56.49 -25.08
C LEU A 2 -28.97 -55.48 -26.16
N LEU A 3 -30.27 -55.17 -26.24
CA LEU A 3 -30.82 -54.22 -27.22
C LEU A 3 -31.42 -52.94 -26.61
N GLU A 4 -31.27 -52.74 -25.29
CA GLU A 4 -31.83 -51.56 -24.59
C GLU A 4 -30.82 -50.43 -24.37
N ARG A 5 -29.67 -50.47 -25.05
CA ARG A 5 -28.62 -49.44 -24.92
C ARG A 5 -28.46 -48.54 -26.15
N ALA A 6 -29.22 -48.77 -27.23
CA ALA A 6 -29.12 -48.02 -28.49
C ALA A 6 -30.03 -46.78 -28.56
N GLY A 7 -30.32 -46.16 -27.42
CA GLY A 7 -31.15 -44.96 -27.32
C GLY A 7 -30.52 -43.84 -26.48
N ALA A 8 -29.22 -43.92 -26.19
CA ALA A 8 -28.52 -42.78 -25.64
C ALA A 8 -28.19 -41.84 -26.80
N GLU A 9 -29.06 -40.85 -27.02
CA GLU A 9 -28.82 -39.70 -27.90
C GLU A 9 -27.36 -39.25 -27.77
N GLU A 10 -26.56 -39.46 -28.83
CA GLU A 10 -25.26 -38.79 -28.93
C GLU A 10 -25.55 -37.28 -28.85
N PRO A 11 -24.95 -36.55 -27.89
CA PRO A 11 -25.26 -35.15 -27.69
C PRO A 11 -24.99 -34.42 -29.01
N GLY A 12 -26.06 -33.92 -29.62
CA GLY A 12 -25.96 -33.17 -30.87
C GLY A 12 -25.01 -31.99 -30.70
N ILE A 13 -24.36 -31.55 -31.78
CA ILE A 13 -23.35 -30.48 -31.75
C ILE A 13 -23.85 -29.23 -31.00
N GLY A 14 -25.15 -28.90 -31.09
CA GLY A 14 -25.76 -27.81 -30.33
C GLY A 14 -25.66 -27.98 -28.80
N GLN A 15 -25.74 -29.21 -28.29
CA GLN A 15 -25.63 -29.55 -26.88
C GLN A 15 -24.18 -29.54 -26.36
N LEU A 16 -23.21 -29.80 -27.25
CA LEU A 16 -21.78 -29.63 -26.93
C LEU A 16 -21.42 -28.14 -26.89
N VAL A 17 -21.95 -27.34 -27.82
CA VAL A 17 -21.74 -25.89 -27.84
C VAL A 17 -22.38 -25.22 -26.62
N SER A 18 -23.59 -25.63 -26.21
CA SER A 18 -24.23 -25.09 -25.00
C SER A 18 -23.48 -25.45 -23.72
N GLN A 19 -22.94 -26.67 -23.63
CA GLN A 19 -22.07 -27.09 -22.53
C GLN A 19 -20.77 -26.29 -22.49
N LEU A 20 -20.06 -26.15 -23.62
CA LEU A 20 -18.82 -25.38 -23.68
C LEU A 20 -19.04 -23.89 -23.34
N ALA A 21 -20.17 -23.32 -23.77
CA ALA A 21 -20.56 -21.97 -23.39
C ALA A 21 -20.87 -21.84 -21.88
N GLY A 22 -21.47 -22.87 -21.29
CA GLY A 22 -21.67 -22.99 -19.83
C GLY A 22 -20.34 -23.04 -19.09
N ASP A 23 -19.46 -23.95 -19.48
CA ASP A 23 -18.15 -24.16 -18.87
C ASP A 23 -17.27 -22.91 -18.96
N ALA A 24 -17.26 -22.23 -20.11
CA ALA A 24 -16.53 -20.98 -20.30
C ALA A 24 -17.08 -19.87 -19.39
N ARG A 25 -18.40 -19.80 -19.20
CA ARG A 25 -19.03 -18.83 -18.30
C ARG A 25 -18.71 -19.13 -16.84
N GLU A 26 -18.63 -20.40 -16.47
CA GLU A 26 -18.27 -20.82 -15.11
C GLU A 26 -16.78 -20.56 -14.81
N ALA A 27 -15.90 -20.85 -15.77
CA ALA A 27 -14.48 -20.50 -15.69
C ALA A 27 -14.28 -18.98 -15.54
N ALA A 28 -14.99 -18.17 -16.33
CA ALA A 28 -14.92 -16.71 -16.21
C ALA A 28 -15.39 -16.21 -14.83
N GLN A 29 -16.44 -16.80 -14.26
CA GLN A 29 -16.89 -16.47 -12.90
C GLN A 29 -15.85 -16.86 -11.84
N ALA A 30 -15.18 -17.99 -12.01
CA ALA A 30 -14.12 -18.43 -11.11
C ALA A 30 -12.93 -17.47 -11.11
N GLU A 31 -12.50 -16.97 -12.27
CA GLU A 31 -11.42 -15.99 -12.36
C GLU A 31 -11.78 -14.66 -11.68
N VAL A 32 -13.01 -14.17 -11.88
CA VAL A 32 -13.51 -12.97 -11.20
C VAL A 32 -13.50 -13.17 -9.68
N ALA A 33 -13.94 -14.34 -9.20
CA ALA A 33 -13.91 -14.66 -7.77
C ALA A 33 -12.47 -14.73 -7.23
N LEU A 34 -11.53 -15.29 -8.00
CA LEU A 34 -10.12 -15.40 -7.64
C LEU A 34 -9.44 -14.02 -7.57
N VAL A 35 -9.70 -13.14 -8.54
CA VAL A 35 -9.23 -11.75 -8.54
C VAL A 35 -9.79 -11.00 -7.33
N LYS A 36 -11.09 -11.15 -7.05
CA LYS A 36 -11.73 -10.53 -5.88
C LYS A 36 -11.13 -11.04 -4.57
N ALA A 37 -10.87 -12.34 -4.45
CA ALA A 37 -10.22 -12.91 -3.28
C ALA A 37 -8.80 -12.36 -3.10
N ARG A 38 -7.98 -12.32 -4.15
CA ARG A 38 -6.63 -11.73 -4.12
C ARG A 38 -6.66 -10.27 -3.69
N ALA A 39 -7.60 -9.48 -4.20
CA ALA A 39 -7.77 -8.08 -3.81
C ALA A 39 -8.10 -7.95 -2.31
N LEU A 40 -9.03 -8.75 -1.79
CA LEU A 40 -9.40 -8.73 -0.36
C LEU A 40 -8.25 -9.21 0.55
N PHE A 41 -7.51 -10.24 0.14
CA PHE A 41 -6.32 -10.71 0.87
C PHE A 41 -5.20 -9.67 0.89
N ALA A 42 -5.00 -8.93 -0.21
CA ALA A 42 -4.05 -7.83 -0.23
C ALA A 42 -4.47 -6.72 0.74
N VAL A 43 -5.73 -6.27 0.69
CA VAL A 43 -6.23 -5.18 1.55
C VAL A 43 -6.13 -5.52 3.04
N THR A 44 -6.50 -6.74 3.42
CA THR A 44 -6.44 -7.17 4.84
C THR A 44 -5.02 -7.22 5.38
N ARG A 45 -4.04 -7.61 4.55
CA ARG A 45 -2.62 -7.59 4.91
C ARG A 45 -2.07 -6.17 5.06
N TYR A 46 -2.49 -5.24 4.19
CA TYR A 46 -2.02 -3.85 4.23
C TYR A 46 -2.72 -2.98 5.28
N LYS A 47 -3.93 -3.34 5.73
CA LYS A 47 -4.68 -2.57 6.74
C LYS A 47 -3.86 -2.30 7.99
N TRP A 48 -3.28 -3.35 8.57
CA TRP A 48 -2.49 -3.22 9.79
C TRP A 48 -1.17 -2.48 9.55
N ALA A 49 -0.51 -2.74 8.42
CA ALA A 49 0.68 -2.00 8.03
C ALA A 49 0.40 -0.49 7.90
N ALA A 50 -0.71 -0.10 7.26
CA ALA A 50 -1.11 1.29 7.11
C ALA A 50 -1.45 1.95 8.47
N VAL A 51 -2.14 1.23 9.36
CA VAL A 51 -2.44 1.72 10.71
C VAL A 51 -1.16 1.92 11.52
N TYR A 52 -0.26 0.94 11.54
CA TYR A 52 1.02 1.06 12.26
C TYR A 52 1.89 2.17 11.66
N PHE A 53 1.92 2.31 10.34
CA PHE A 53 2.69 3.37 9.68
C PHE A 53 2.10 4.76 9.97
N GLY A 54 0.77 4.89 9.96
CA GLY A 54 0.09 6.12 10.36
C GLY A 54 0.37 6.49 11.82
N ALA A 55 0.22 5.53 12.74
CA ALA A 55 0.51 5.73 14.16
C ALA A 55 2.00 6.09 14.39
N ALA A 56 2.92 5.39 13.74
CA ALA A 56 4.35 5.69 13.80
C ALA A 56 4.66 7.08 13.25
N GLY A 57 4.02 7.50 12.15
CA GLY A 57 4.18 8.85 11.61
C GLY A 57 3.71 9.95 12.57
N VAL A 58 2.55 9.75 13.21
CA VAL A 58 2.04 10.69 14.22
C VAL A 58 2.96 10.74 15.44
N LEU A 59 3.42 9.59 15.94
CA LEU A 59 4.36 9.53 17.07
C LEU A 59 5.72 10.16 16.74
N ALA A 60 6.23 9.92 15.53
CA ALA A 60 7.47 10.54 15.07
C ALA A 60 7.35 12.06 14.99
N LEU A 61 6.22 12.59 14.50
CA LEU A 61 5.95 14.03 14.48
C LEU A 61 5.87 14.59 15.91
N ALA A 62 5.15 13.93 16.81
CA ALA A 62 5.03 14.35 18.20
C ALA A 62 6.41 14.36 18.90
N ALA A 63 7.21 13.32 18.69
CA ALA A 63 8.57 13.21 19.23
C ALA A 63 9.49 14.30 18.66
N LEU A 64 9.38 14.61 17.36
CA LEU A 64 10.14 15.69 16.75
C LEU A 64 9.79 17.02 17.41
N ILE A 65 8.50 17.36 17.55
CA ILE A 65 8.06 18.59 18.21
C ILE A 65 8.58 18.66 19.64
N ALA A 66 8.43 17.58 20.42
CA ALA A 66 8.92 17.51 21.80
C ALA A 66 10.45 17.68 21.88
N CYS A 67 11.19 17.09 20.95
CA CYS A 67 12.64 17.23 20.86
C CYS A 67 13.05 18.68 20.57
N LEU A 68 12.35 19.36 19.65
CA LEU A 68 12.60 20.78 19.36
C LEU A 68 12.31 21.67 20.57
N VAL A 69 11.18 21.45 21.25
CA VAL A 69 10.86 22.18 22.49
C VAL A 69 11.92 21.95 23.57
N GLY A 70 12.35 20.70 23.77
CA GLY A 70 13.42 20.36 24.72
C GLY A 70 14.75 21.00 24.36
N ALA A 71 15.13 21.01 23.08
CA ALA A 71 16.34 21.67 22.59
C ALA A 71 16.29 23.19 22.84
N ILE A 72 15.16 23.83 22.53
CA ILE A 72 14.95 25.26 22.79
C ILE A 72 15.05 25.56 24.28
N MET A 73 14.37 24.79 25.14
CA MET A 73 14.41 24.99 26.60
C MET A 73 15.83 24.83 27.14
N THR A 74 16.57 23.83 26.68
CA THR A 74 17.96 23.59 27.10
C THR A 74 18.85 24.76 26.68
N LEU A 75 18.78 25.18 25.42
CA LEU A 75 19.64 26.23 24.87
C LEU A 75 19.26 27.63 25.39
N ALA A 76 17.98 27.84 25.71
CA ALA A 76 17.49 29.08 26.29
C ALA A 76 18.14 29.38 27.65
N THR A 77 18.56 28.37 28.40
CA THR A 77 19.28 28.57 29.67
C THR A 77 20.69 29.14 29.49
N LEU A 78 21.31 28.97 28.32
CA LEU A 78 22.66 29.47 28.03
C LEU A 78 22.65 30.81 27.30
N VAL A 79 21.80 30.96 26.29
CA VAL A 79 21.88 32.07 25.30
C VAL A 79 20.62 32.95 25.29
N GLY A 80 19.65 32.64 26.14
CA GLY A 80 18.35 33.28 26.18
C GLY A 80 17.35 32.73 25.14
N PRO A 81 16.04 32.96 25.33
CA PRO A 81 15.00 32.29 24.55
C PRO A 81 14.99 32.66 23.06
N GLY A 82 15.28 33.92 22.72
CA GLY A 82 15.23 34.40 21.34
C GLY A 82 16.32 33.83 20.44
N LEU A 83 17.57 33.76 20.94
CA LEU A 83 18.67 33.19 20.18
C LEU A 83 18.58 31.66 20.10
N ALA A 84 18.05 31.02 21.14
CA ALA A 84 17.81 29.58 21.16
C ALA A 84 16.83 29.13 20.06
N THR A 85 15.68 29.81 19.92
CA THR A 85 14.70 29.47 18.89
C THR A 85 15.26 29.69 17.49
N LEU A 86 15.99 30.79 17.27
CA LEU A 86 16.60 31.10 15.98
C LEU A 86 17.65 30.05 15.57
N ALA A 87 18.52 29.64 16.50
CA ALA A 87 19.52 28.60 16.26
C ALA A 87 18.86 27.25 15.93
N VAL A 88 17.84 26.84 16.69
CA VAL A 88 17.14 25.57 16.46
C VAL A 88 16.41 25.57 15.11
N VAL A 89 15.72 26.66 14.77
CA VAL A 89 15.01 26.78 13.47
C VAL A 89 15.98 26.69 12.30
N LEU A 90 17.11 27.40 12.35
CA LEU A 90 18.12 27.32 11.30
C LEU A 90 18.69 25.90 11.18
N GLY A 91 19.01 25.25 12.31
CA GLY A 91 19.46 23.86 12.32
C GLY A 91 18.45 22.91 11.66
N VAL A 92 17.19 22.98 12.04
CA VAL A 92 16.13 22.13 11.47
C VAL A 92 15.93 22.39 9.98
N LEU A 93 15.95 23.65 9.54
CA LEU A 93 15.82 24.00 8.12
C LEU A 93 16.97 23.44 7.28
N THR A 94 18.21 23.47 7.79
CA THR A 94 19.34 22.87 7.09
C THR A 94 19.17 21.36 6.92
N ILE A 95 18.73 20.67 7.97
CA ILE A 95 18.45 19.23 7.93
C ILE A 95 17.31 18.91 6.96
N ALA A 96 16.22 19.68 7.01
CA ALA A 96 15.08 19.54 6.11
C ALA A 96 15.46 19.76 4.65
N ALA A 97 16.30 20.76 4.37
CA ALA A 97 16.82 21.02 3.02
C ALA A 97 17.63 19.81 2.51
N VAL A 98 18.56 19.28 3.30
CA VAL A 98 19.36 18.10 2.93
C VAL A 98 18.46 16.89 2.65
N LEU A 99 17.53 16.58 3.55
CA LEU A 99 16.58 15.47 3.38
C LEU A 99 15.71 15.65 2.12
N GLY A 100 15.22 16.86 1.86
CA GLY A 100 14.46 17.18 0.65
C GLY A 100 15.28 16.99 -0.63
N LEU A 101 16.54 17.40 -0.62
CA LEU A 101 17.46 17.20 -1.75
C LEU A 101 17.84 15.73 -1.96
N MET A 102 17.92 14.92 -0.91
CA MET A 102 18.10 13.47 -1.02
C MET A 102 16.83 12.80 -1.56
N GLY A 103 15.66 13.22 -1.08
CA GLY A 103 14.36 12.74 -1.55
C GLY A 103 14.16 12.98 -3.04
N LYS A 104 14.42 14.21 -3.54
CA LYS A 104 14.33 14.49 -4.98
C LYS A 104 15.30 13.63 -5.79
N ALA A 105 16.50 13.36 -5.27
CA ALA A 105 17.52 12.58 -5.97
C ALA A 105 17.08 11.11 -6.16
N GLN A 106 16.44 10.54 -5.13
CA GLN A 106 15.90 9.17 -5.22
C GLN A 106 14.72 9.07 -6.20
N LEU A 107 13.87 10.09 -6.26
CA LEU A 107 12.75 10.12 -7.21
C LEU A 107 13.23 10.27 -8.66
N SER A 108 14.22 11.13 -8.92
CA SER A 108 14.81 11.29 -10.25
C SER A 108 15.45 9.99 -10.74
N ARG A 109 16.21 9.31 -9.87
CA ARG A 109 16.90 8.07 -10.23
C ARG A 109 15.97 6.94 -10.67
N LYS A 110 14.75 6.91 -10.14
CA LYS A 110 13.73 5.89 -10.44
C LYS A 110 12.92 6.22 -11.69
N ALA A 111 12.93 7.47 -12.16
CA ALA A 111 12.35 7.87 -13.43
C ALA A 111 13.29 7.57 -14.62
N ASP A 112 14.59 7.52 -14.35
CA ASP A 112 15.65 7.25 -15.34
C ASP A 112 16.02 5.74 -15.43
N SER A 113 15.36 4.85 -14.67
CA SER A 113 15.56 3.38 -14.67
C SER A 113 14.34 2.65 -15.19
#